data_AF-A0A498G8I0-F1
#
_entry.id   AF-A0A498G8I0-F1
#
_cell.length_a   1.000
_cell.length_b   1.000
_cell.length_c   1.000
_cell.angle_alpha   90.00
_cell.angle_beta   90.00
_cell.angle_gamma   90.00
#
_symmetry.space_group_name_H-M   'P 1'
#
loop_
_entity.id
_entity.type
_entity.pdbx_description
1 polymer ?
#
loop_
_entity_poly.entity_id
_entity_poly.type
_entity_poly.pdbx_seq_one_letter_code
_entity_poly.pdbx_strand_id
1 'polypeptide(L)'
;MSSDTPRTTRRRVLLGIGTGATVGLAGCSGNSDQGGTETATSTPTETPMPTETATETPEETPMGSAMVRVAHLSPNAPNVDVYVDESAVLEDVPFGAVSEYLDVPAGERQVEITAAGDPDTSVFSGPVTVEDGTAYTVAAIGEIGDGADQMFEPLILQDDNSDPGGDTARVRVVHASPDAPAVDVTVASSGDALYDGVAYGQSGYVEVPAGEYTLQIRGDTDGNDGDVVASFDLDLAGGQVYTAFAAGYLSPDDEPADTPFDLVVAQDTESGTMSDGMDDPAMVRVAHLSPNAPNVDVYVDGSAALEDVPFGAVSGYLDVPAGTRTVEITAAGDPDASVFAGDVGVESGQPYTIAAIGEIGDGADQMFEPLVLQDDNSAPDSGMARLRVVHASPDAPAVDVTVAAGDVLFDGVAYGGSGYVEVPAGDYTTQIRGDTDSNDGDVVAEYEVSLSGGQVYTAFAAGYLSPDDEPADTPFDLVVAQDTMA
;
A
#
# COMPACT_ATOMS: atom_id res chain seq x y z
N MET A 1 29.56 -40.72 28.10
CA MET A 1 29.01 -40.52 26.74
C MET A 1 27.51 -40.38 26.92
N SER A 2 27.07 -39.18 27.31
CA SER A 2 25.66 -38.83 27.30
C SER A 2 25.40 -38.26 25.91
N SER A 3 24.57 -38.96 25.13
CA SER A 3 23.98 -38.44 23.91
C SER A 3 22.97 -37.39 24.31
N ASP A 4 23.31 -36.11 24.11
CA ASP A 4 22.35 -35.02 24.17
C ASP A 4 21.52 -35.11 22.89
N THR A 5 20.22 -35.38 23.03
CA THR A 5 19.28 -35.34 21.92
C THR A 5 18.87 -33.88 21.75
N PRO A 6 19.00 -33.27 20.55
CA PRO A 6 18.60 -31.88 20.36
C PRO A 6 17.12 -31.76 20.69
N ARG A 7 16.77 -30.75 21.50
CA ARG A 7 15.38 -30.46 21.85
C ARG A 7 14.72 -29.82 20.64
N THR A 8 13.92 -30.60 19.91
CA THR A 8 13.02 -30.08 18.87
C THR A 8 12.02 -29.13 19.52
N THR A 9 12.15 -27.83 19.24
CA THR A 9 11.22 -26.82 19.73
C THR A 9 10.00 -26.80 18.82
N ARG A 10 8.85 -27.24 19.31
CA ARG A 10 7.57 -27.09 18.58
C ARG A 10 7.11 -25.64 18.67
N ARG A 11 7.15 -24.91 17.57
CA ARG A 11 6.66 -23.54 17.47
C ARG A 11 5.39 -23.52 16.62
N ARG A 12 4.35 -22.86 17.15
CA ARG A 12 3.07 -22.70 16.45
C ARG A 12 3.13 -21.38 15.72
N VAL A 13 3.13 -21.41 14.38
CA VAL A 13 3.00 -20.20 13.57
C VAL A 13 1.51 -19.85 13.52
N LEU A 14 1.13 -18.77 14.19
CA LEU A 14 -0.20 -18.18 14.04
C LEU A 14 -0.10 -17.19 12.89
N LEU A 15 -0.87 -17.42 11.82
CA LEU A 15 -1.09 -16.42 10.78
C LEU A 15 -1.59 -15.14 11.46
N GLY A 16 -0.78 -14.10 11.44
CA GLY A 16 -1.11 -12.80 11.98
C GLY A 16 -2.15 -12.12 11.11
N ILE A 17 -3.43 -12.43 11.33
CA ILE A 17 -4.51 -11.53 10.96
C ILE A 17 -4.65 -10.57 12.15
N GLY A 18 -4.20 -9.32 11.98
CA GLY A 18 -4.41 -8.27 12.97
C GLY A 18 -5.91 -8.17 13.27
N THR A 19 -6.33 -8.58 14.47
CA THR A 19 -7.73 -8.50 14.90
C THR A 19 -7.81 -7.93 16.31
N GLY A 20 -8.52 -6.80 16.42
CA GLY A 20 -8.74 -6.05 17.65
C GLY A 20 -9.51 -6.83 18.72
N ALA A 21 -9.19 -6.52 19.97
CA ALA A 21 -9.85 -7.10 21.14
C ALA A 21 -11.23 -6.46 21.38
N THR A 22 -12.31 -7.19 21.11
CA THR A 22 -13.65 -6.79 21.57
C THR A 22 -13.90 -7.27 23.00
N VAL A 23 -14.19 -6.33 23.90
CA VAL A 23 -14.64 -6.56 25.28
C VAL A 23 -16.08 -7.11 25.27
N GLY A 24 -16.25 -8.33 25.78
CA GLY A 24 -17.58 -8.92 26.01
C GLY A 24 -18.22 -8.43 27.30
N LEU A 25 -19.42 -7.86 27.22
CA LEU A 25 -20.32 -7.64 28.36
C LEU A 25 -21.45 -8.67 28.34
N ALA A 26 -21.51 -9.49 29.39
CA ALA A 26 -22.57 -10.45 29.66
C ALA A 26 -23.85 -9.75 30.16
N GLY A 27 -25.02 -10.17 29.67
CA GLY A 27 -26.34 -9.69 30.08
C GLY A 27 -27.32 -10.84 30.31
N CYS A 28 -27.92 -10.84 31.50
CA CYS A 28 -28.56 -11.96 32.20
C CYS A 28 -29.85 -12.59 31.62
N SER A 29 -30.05 -13.79 32.13
CA SER A 29 -31.19 -14.71 32.08
C SER A 29 -32.52 -14.19 32.66
N GLY A 30 -33.64 -14.79 32.21
CA GLY A 30 -34.95 -14.64 32.84
C GLY A 30 -35.99 -15.62 32.28
N ASN A 31 -36.08 -16.81 32.87
CA ASN A 31 -37.06 -17.86 32.60
C ASN A 31 -38.27 -17.72 33.54
N SER A 32 -39.52 -17.83 33.07
CA SER A 32 -40.63 -18.35 33.88
C SER A 32 -41.77 -18.90 33.04
N ASP A 33 -42.43 -19.88 33.62
CA ASP A 33 -43.15 -20.98 33.01
C ASP A 33 -44.67 -20.88 33.28
N GLN A 34 -45.45 -21.50 32.38
CA GLN A 34 -46.74 -22.20 32.55
C GLN A 34 -47.95 -21.61 33.31
N GLY A 35 -49.12 -21.74 32.66
CA GLY A 35 -50.28 -22.43 33.26
C GLY A 35 -51.67 -21.88 32.95
N GLY A 36 -52.59 -22.74 32.47
CA GLY A 36 -54.04 -22.57 32.68
C GLY A 36 -54.98 -22.96 31.53
N THR A 37 -55.98 -23.79 31.82
CA THR A 37 -56.73 -24.67 30.90
C THR A 37 -58.21 -24.26 30.68
N GLU A 38 -58.77 -24.72 29.55
CA GLU A 38 -60.19 -25.01 29.17
C GLU A 38 -61.30 -23.93 29.21
N THR A 39 -62.00 -23.72 28.08
CA THR A 39 -63.37 -24.24 27.81
C THR A 39 -63.98 -23.56 26.56
N ALA A 40 -64.74 -24.35 25.80
CA ALA A 40 -65.34 -24.06 24.51
C ALA A 40 -66.51 -23.06 24.47
N THR A 41 -66.81 -22.62 23.24
CA THR A 41 -68.11 -22.17 22.68
C THR A 41 -68.25 -20.68 22.44
N SER A 42 -68.02 -20.25 21.20
CA SER A 42 -69.06 -19.79 20.26
C SER A 42 -68.39 -19.05 19.11
N THR A 43 -68.82 -19.37 17.89
CA THR A 43 -68.39 -18.73 16.65
C THR A 43 -69.14 -17.41 16.48
N PRO A 44 -68.45 -16.25 16.41
CA PRO A 44 -68.94 -15.12 15.64
C PRO A 44 -68.27 -15.14 14.26
N THR A 45 -69.11 -15.00 13.24
CA THR A 45 -68.71 -14.66 11.87
C THR A 45 -67.97 -13.33 11.89
N GLU A 46 -66.65 -13.35 11.61
CA GLU A 46 -65.87 -12.14 11.37
C GLU A 46 -65.69 -11.92 9.87
N THR A 47 -66.10 -10.74 9.44
CA THR A 47 -65.85 -10.11 8.15
C THR A 47 -64.36 -10.14 7.81
N PRO A 48 -63.94 -10.42 6.55
CA PRO A 48 -62.52 -10.37 6.20
C PRO A 48 -61.99 -8.94 6.38
N MET A 49 -60.97 -8.81 7.23
CA MET A 49 -60.12 -7.62 7.36
C MET A 49 -59.44 -7.32 6.01
N PRO A 50 -59.22 -6.04 5.67
CA PRO A 50 -58.49 -5.69 4.45
C PRO A 50 -57.07 -6.24 4.54
N THR A 51 -56.63 -6.88 3.46
CA THR A 51 -55.24 -7.26 3.21
C THR A 51 -54.34 -6.05 3.46
N GLU A 52 -53.38 -6.16 4.38
CA GLU A 52 -52.30 -5.20 4.47
C GLU A 52 -51.53 -5.24 3.15
N THR A 53 -51.67 -4.18 2.36
CA THR A 53 -50.78 -3.91 1.24
C THR A 53 -49.39 -3.78 1.83
N ALA A 54 -48.50 -4.70 1.49
CA ALA A 54 -47.08 -4.53 1.75
C ALA A 54 -46.68 -3.18 1.13
N THR A 55 -46.21 -2.25 1.97
CA THR A 55 -45.45 -1.10 1.50
C THR A 55 -44.24 -1.70 0.79
N GLU A 56 -44.20 -1.60 -0.53
CA GLU A 56 -42.98 -1.88 -1.27
C GLU A 56 -41.92 -0.91 -0.73
N THR A 57 -40.90 -1.47 -0.08
CA THR A 57 -39.65 -0.76 0.16
C THR A 57 -39.21 -0.23 -1.19
N PRO A 58 -38.91 1.07 -1.34
CA PRO A 58 -38.37 1.59 -2.59
C PRO A 58 -37.19 0.72 -2.98
N GLU A 59 -37.25 0.14 -4.17
CA GLU A 59 -36.11 -0.50 -4.80
C GLU A 59 -35.09 0.63 -5.00
N GLU A 60 -34.07 0.67 -4.12
CA GLU A 60 -32.93 1.58 -4.24
C GLU A 60 -32.38 1.38 -5.66
N THR A 61 -32.58 2.39 -6.51
CA THR A 61 -31.97 2.39 -7.83
C THR A 61 -30.47 2.32 -7.59
N PRO A 62 -29.71 1.40 -8.22
CA PRO A 62 -28.28 1.35 -8.03
C PRO A 62 -27.73 2.75 -8.33
N MET A 63 -27.20 3.41 -7.31
CA MET A 63 -26.41 4.62 -7.48
C MET A 63 -25.22 4.17 -8.33
N GLY A 64 -24.98 4.82 -9.47
CA GLY A 64 -23.78 4.55 -10.28
C GLY A 64 -22.50 4.85 -9.49
N SER A 65 -21.31 4.73 -10.09
CA SER A 65 -20.05 5.05 -9.40
C SER A 65 -19.36 6.25 -10.04
N ALA A 66 -18.62 6.98 -9.22
CA ALA A 66 -17.70 8.04 -9.62
C ALA A 66 -16.27 7.57 -9.32
N MET A 67 -15.30 8.03 -10.12
CA MET A 67 -13.88 7.81 -9.85
C MET A 67 -13.37 8.98 -9.00
N VAL A 68 -12.86 8.74 -7.81
CA VAL A 68 -12.41 9.82 -6.91
C VAL A 68 -10.99 9.56 -6.47
N ARG A 69 -10.11 10.52 -6.73
CA ARG A 69 -8.73 10.53 -6.27
C ARG A 69 -8.56 11.57 -5.17
N VAL A 70 -7.76 11.28 -4.15
CA VAL A 70 -7.49 12.22 -3.06
C VAL A 70 -6.04 12.69 -3.13
N ALA A 71 -5.81 13.99 -2.93
CA ALA A 71 -4.48 14.56 -2.81
C ALA A 71 -4.33 15.26 -1.45
N HIS A 72 -3.31 14.92 -0.67
CA HIS A 72 -3.03 15.62 0.58
C HIS A 72 -2.01 16.73 0.35
N LEU A 73 -2.48 17.99 0.35
CA LEU A 73 -1.67 19.18 0.02
C LEU A 73 -1.73 20.26 1.10
N SER A 74 -2.12 19.90 2.33
CA SER A 74 -2.17 20.83 3.46
C SER A 74 -0.80 20.79 4.17
N PRO A 75 0.01 21.85 4.10
CA PRO A 75 1.44 21.78 4.43
C PRO A 75 1.76 21.70 5.93
N ASN A 76 0.79 21.97 6.80
CA ASN A 76 0.97 21.89 8.26
C ASN A 76 0.07 20.84 8.94
N ALA A 77 -0.70 20.09 8.17
CA ALA A 77 -1.43 18.95 8.71
C ALA A 77 -0.47 17.77 8.93
N PRO A 78 -0.72 16.93 9.95
CA PRO A 78 -0.06 15.63 10.04
C PRO A 78 -0.53 14.72 8.90
N ASN A 79 0.03 13.51 8.80
CA ASN A 79 -0.57 12.46 7.98
C ASN A 79 -2.05 12.30 8.34
N VAL A 80 -2.87 11.99 7.34
CA VAL A 80 -4.33 11.93 7.49
C VAL A 80 -4.91 10.58 7.12
N ASP A 81 -6.00 10.22 7.82
CA ASP A 81 -6.91 9.16 7.40
C ASP A 81 -8.12 9.80 6.71
N VAL A 82 -8.63 9.17 5.66
CA VAL A 82 -9.78 9.64 4.88
C VAL A 82 -10.90 8.61 4.98
N TYR A 83 -12.08 9.08 5.38
CA TYR A 83 -13.28 8.27 5.54
C TYR A 83 -14.37 8.74 4.59
N VAL A 84 -15.07 7.79 3.97
CA VAL A 84 -16.27 8.02 3.15
C VAL A 84 -17.41 7.20 3.75
N ASP A 85 -18.50 7.87 4.13
CA ASP A 85 -19.66 7.25 4.78
C ASP A 85 -19.23 6.34 5.96
N GLU A 86 -18.39 6.87 6.85
CA GLU A 86 -17.82 6.20 8.05
C GLU A 86 -16.81 5.07 7.76
N SER A 87 -16.52 4.76 6.50
CA SER A 87 -15.54 3.73 6.12
C SER A 87 -14.20 4.36 5.75
N ALA A 88 -13.10 3.91 6.36
CA ALA A 88 -11.76 4.33 5.97
C ALA A 88 -11.46 3.87 4.54
N VAL A 89 -11.07 4.80 3.67
CA VAL A 89 -10.71 4.53 2.27
C VAL A 89 -9.23 4.77 2.00
N LEU A 90 -8.58 5.62 2.80
CA LEU A 90 -7.14 5.85 2.80
C LEU A 90 -6.69 6.04 4.26
N GLU A 91 -5.55 5.47 4.61
CA GLU A 91 -4.97 5.56 5.95
C GLU A 91 -3.51 6.06 5.85
N ASP A 92 -3.08 6.82 6.86
CA ASP A 92 -1.72 7.34 7.00
C ASP A 92 -1.17 8.06 5.75
N VAL A 93 -2.02 8.87 5.11
CA VAL A 93 -1.66 9.60 3.89
C VAL A 93 -0.75 10.77 4.24
N PRO A 94 0.52 10.82 3.75
CA PRO A 94 1.42 11.93 4.05
C PRO A 94 1.19 13.14 3.13
N PHE A 95 1.73 14.30 3.50
CA PHE A 95 1.75 15.48 2.63
C PHE A 95 2.41 15.16 1.28
N GLY A 96 1.83 15.65 0.19
CA GLY A 96 2.28 15.44 -1.18
C GLY A 96 1.78 14.14 -1.81
N ALA A 97 1.18 13.23 -1.04
CA ALA A 97 0.61 12.00 -1.59
C ALA A 97 -0.65 12.30 -2.42
N VAL A 98 -0.75 11.62 -3.56
CA VAL A 98 -1.94 11.57 -4.41
C VAL A 98 -2.30 10.10 -4.60
N SER A 99 -3.53 9.71 -4.25
CA SER A 99 -3.97 8.32 -4.37
C SER A 99 -4.15 7.90 -5.83
N GLU A 100 -4.44 6.61 -6.06
CA GLU A 100 -5.12 6.19 -7.29
C GLU A 100 -6.59 6.63 -7.27
N TYR A 101 -7.30 6.48 -8.39
CA TYR A 101 -8.74 6.68 -8.41
C TYR A 101 -9.46 5.56 -7.66
N LEU A 102 -10.32 5.94 -6.73
CA LEU A 102 -11.18 5.06 -5.96
C LEU A 102 -12.57 5.04 -6.58
N ASP A 103 -13.18 3.85 -6.67
CA ASP A 103 -14.60 3.70 -7.00
C ASP A 103 -15.46 4.15 -5.81
N VAL A 104 -16.09 5.31 -5.93
CA VAL A 104 -16.98 5.87 -4.90
C VAL A 104 -18.41 5.87 -5.42
N PRO A 105 -19.40 5.37 -4.67
CA PRO A 105 -20.79 5.44 -5.11
C PRO A 105 -21.22 6.88 -5.42
N ALA A 106 -21.93 7.12 -6.52
CA ALA A 106 -22.37 8.45 -6.94
C ALA A 106 -23.42 9.03 -6.00
N GLY A 107 -23.41 10.35 -5.78
CA GLY A 107 -24.31 11.05 -4.88
C GLY A 107 -23.57 11.91 -3.85
N GLU A 108 -24.31 12.42 -2.86
CA GLU A 108 -23.75 13.09 -1.70
C GLU A 108 -23.14 12.04 -0.75
N ARG A 109 -21.87 12.22 -0.41
CA ARG A 109 -21.08 11.36 0.48
C ARG A 109 -20.63 12.17 1.68
N GLN A 110 -20.72 11.56 2.86
CA GLN A 110 -20.13 12.15 4.05
C GLN A 110 -18.63 11.85 4.03
N VAL A 111 -17.81 12.88 3.85
CA VAL A 111 -16.36 12.76 3.93
C VAL A 111 -15.90 13.26 5.29
N GLU A 112 -15.00 12.51 5.90
CA GLU A 112 -14.28 12.91 7.11
C GLU A 112 -12.79 12.70 6.90
N ILE A 113 -11.99 13.67 7.32
CA ILE A 113 -10.53 13.62 7.29
C ILE A 113 -10.07 13.81 8.73
N THR A 114 -9.26 12.88 9.24
CA THR A 114 -8.73 12.93 10.61
C THR A 114 -7.21 12.85 10.59
N ALA A 115 -6.56 13.19 11.69
CA ALA A 115 -5.15 12.84 11.87
C ALA A 115 -4.99 11.31 11.86
N ALA A 116 -3.92 10.82 11.24
CA ALA A 116 -3.65 9.40 11.09
C ALA A 116 -3.59 8.68 12.44
N GLY A 117 -4.37 7.61 12.59
CA GLY A 117 -4.44 6.82 13.82
C GLY A 117 -5.10 7.53 15.01
N ASP A 118 -5.67 8.72 14.82
CA ASP A 118 -6.42 9.48 15.83
C ASP A 118 -7.77 9.98 15.28
N PRO A 119 -8.81 9.13 15.25
CA PRO A 119 -10.11 9.48 14.67
C PRO A 119 -10.87 10.55 15.48
N ASP A 120 -10.45 10.86 16.71
CA ASP A 120 -11.04 11.94 17.51
C ASP A 120 -10.53 13.34 17.07
N THR A 121 -9.43 13.38 16.30
CA THR A 121 -8.83 14.61 15.77
C THR A 121 -9.27 14.83 14.31
N SER A 122 -10.52 15.25 14.14
CA SER A 122 -11.12 15.58 12.84
C SER A 122 -10.62 16.95 12.34
N VAL A 123 -10.07 16.98 11.13
CA VAL A 123 -9.61 18.21 10.45
C VAL A 123 -10.66 18.74 9.47
N PHE A 124 -11.50 17.84 8.94
CA PHE A 124 -12.66 18.19 8.13
C PHE A 124 -13.75 17.14 8.27
N SER A 125 -15.00 17.59 8.28
CA SER A 125 -16.18 16.73 8.17
C SER A 125 -17.27 17.48 7.40
N GLY A 126 -17.69 16.93 6.27
CA GLY A 126 -18.71 17.56 5.44
C GLY A 126 -19.16 16.72 4.24
N PRO A 127 -20.28 17.13 3.61
CA PRO A 127 -20.78 16.46 2.42
C PRO A 127 -19.92 16.81 1.19
N VAL A 128 -19.58 15.80 0.39
CA VAL A 128 -18.97 15.92 -0.94
C VAL A 128 -19.89 15.24 -1.94
N THR A 129 -20.27 15.93 -3.02
CA THR A 129 -21.15 15.37 -4.05
C THR A 129 -20.34 14.96 -5.27
N VAL A 130 -20.51 13.72 -5.71
CA VAL A 130 -19.88 13.17 -6.92
C VAL A 130 -20.92 12.61 -7.87
N GLU A 131 -20.76 12.84 -9.17
CA GLU A 131 -21.70 12.41 -10.22
C GLU A 131 -21.29 11.07 -10.84
N ASP A 132 -22.29 10.26 -11.23
CA ASP A 132 -22.08 8.97 -11.90
C ASP A 132 -21.24 9.12 -13.18
N GLY A 133 -20.27 8.21 -13.36
CA GLY A 133 -19.37 8.17 -14.51
C GLY A 133 -18.42 9.35 -14.62
N THR A 134 -18.24 10.14 -13.56
CA THR A 134 -17.37 11.32 -13.54
C THR A 134 -16.14 11.07 -12.68
N ALA A 135 -14.98 11.54 -13.14
CA ALA A 135 -13.73 11.51 -12.40
C ALA A 135 -13.54 12.83 -11.62
N TYR A 136 -13.06 12.72 -10.38
CA TYR A 136 -12.79 13.86 -9.51
C TYR A 136 -11.44 13.70 -8.81
N THR A 137 -10.77 14.82 -8.61
CA THR A 137 -9.70 14.97 -7.64
C THR A 137 -10.22 15.79 -6.46
N VAL A 138 -10.11 15.26 -5.24
CA VAL A 138 -10.40 15.94 -3.98
C VAL A 138 -9.07 16.25 -3.29
N ALA A 139 -8.63 17.50 -3.41
CA ALA A 139 -7.36 17.95 -2.83
C ALA A 139 -7.59 18.62 -1.47
N ALA A 140 -7.01 18.07 -0.40
CA ALA A 140 -6.98 18.73 0.90
C ALA A 140 -5.95 19.85 0.87
N ILE A 141 -6.39 21.10 0.78
CA ILE A 141 -5.54 22.30 0.68
C ILE A 141 -5.70 23.20 1.91
N GLY A 142 -4.80 24.17 2.06
CA GLY A 142 -4.83 25.14 3.15
C GLY A 142 -4.22 24.60 4.43
N GLU A 143 -4.46 25.27 5.54
CA GLU A 143 -3.74 25.08 6.79
C GLU A 143 -4.69 24.87 7.97
N ILE A 144 -4.21 24.10 8.95
CA ILE A 144 -4.90 23.86 10.20
C ILE A 144 -4.46 24.89 11.24
N GLY A 145 -5.43 25.49 11.94
CA GLY A 145 -5.19 26.36 13.10
C GLY A 145 -5.70 27.79 12.93
N ASP A 146 -5.86 28.50 14.05
CA ASP A 146 -6.46 29.85 14.10
C ASP A 146 -5.66 30.95 13.38
N GLY A 147 -4.41 30.66 13.01
CA GLY A 147 -3.47 31.60 12.37
C GLY A 147 -3.23 31.34 10.89
N ALA A 148 -3.98 30.42 10.27
CA ALA A 148 -3.84 30.06 8.87
C ALA A 148 -4.05 31.26 7.92
N ASP A 149 -3.18 31.39 6.92
CA ASP A 149 -3.37 32.31 5.80
C ASP A 149 -4.51 31.83 4.90
N GLN A 150 -4.59 30.51 4.68
CA GLN A 150 -5.71 29.84 4.03
C GLN A 150 -6.22 28.73 4.93
N MET A 151 -7.48 28.78 5.36
CA MET A 151 -8.06 27.73 6.19
C MET A 151 -8.15 26.42 5.42
N PHE A 152 -7.91 25.30 6.10
CA PHE A 152 -8.07 23.96 5.55
C PHE A 152 -9.44 23.77 4.88
N GLU A 153 -9.44 23.31 3.63
CA GLU A 153 -10.65 22.91 2.91
C GLU A 153 -10.35 21.86 1.82
N PRO A 154 -11.30 20.96 1.51
CA PRO A 154 -11.20 20.12 0.33
C PRO A 154 -11.56 20.91 -0.93
N LEU A 155 -10.59 21.05 -1.84
CA LEU A 155 -10.79 21.53 -3.20
C LEU A 155 -11.26 20.38 -4.09
N ILE A 156 -12.50 20.45 -4.56
CA ILE A 156 -13.10 19.43 -5.43
C ILE A 156 -12.93 19.87 -6.89
N LEU A 157 -12.19 19.09 -7.65
CA LEU A 157 -11.93 19.33 -9.07
C LEU A 157 -12.54 18.20 -9.89
N GLN A 158 -13.29 18.55 -10.93
CA GLN A 158 -13.71 17.60 -11.94
C GLN A 158 -12.56 17.35 -12.91
N ASP A 159 -12.26 16.08 -13.18
CA ASP A 159 -11.12 15.68 -13.99
C ASP A 159 -11.56 15.46 -15.45
N ASP A 160 -10.80 16.02 -16.38
CA ASP A 160 -10.96 15.76 -17.82
C ASP A 160 -9.88 14.80 -18.32
N ASN A 161 -10.12 13.51 -18.08
CA ASN A 161 -9.22 12.41 -18.45
C ASN A 161 -9.42 11.94 -19.90
N SER A 162 -10.07 12.75 -20.74
CA SER A 162 -10.21 12.41 -22.16
C SER A 162 -8.88 12.49 -22.89
N ASP A 163 -8.61 11.53 -23.79
CA ASP A 163 -7.37 11.46 -24.58
C ASP A 163 -7.11 12.78 -25.35
N PRO A 164 -6.01 13.51 -25.06
CA PRO A 164 -5.62 14.71 -25.79
C PRO A 164 -5.04 14.43 -27.18
N GLY A 165 -4.66 13.18 -27.47
CA GLY A 165 -4.02 12.74 -28.70
C GLY A 165 -2.52 12.47 -28.52
N GLY A 166 -2.00 11.44 -29.20
CA GLY A 166 -0.66 10.88 -28.95
C GLY A 166 0.55 11.78 -29.18
N ASP A 167 0.40 12.98 -29.75
CA ASP A 167 1.48 13.96 -29.92
C ASP A 167 1.43 15.09 -28.85
N THR A 168 0.43 15.07 -27.98
CA THR A 168 0.12 16.13 -27.02
C THR A 168 -0.17 15.56 -25.64
N ALA A 169 0.29 16.24 -24.60
CA ALA A 169 -0.14 16.02 -23.23
C ALA A 169 -1.17 17.08 -22.84
N ARG A 170 -2.14 16.72 -22.00
CA ARG A 170 -2.98 17.68 -21.30
C ARG A 170 -2.47 17.83 -19.88
N VAL A 171 -2.24 19.06 -19.44
CA VAL A 171 -1.79 19.35 -18.09
C VAL A 171 -2.82 20.24 -17.44
N ARG A 172 -3.19 19.96 -16.19
CA ARG A 172 -3.86 20.89 -15.28
C ARG A 172 -2.84 21.42 -14.30
N VAL A 173 -2.82 22.73 -14.07
CA VAL A 173 -2.14 23.29 -12.89
C VAL A 173 -3.18 23.55 -11.80
N VAL A 174 -2.78 23.37 -10.55
CA VAL A 174 -3.57 23.74 -9.37
C VAL A 174 -2.65 24.52 -8.43
N HIS A 175 -3.09 25.69 -7.97
CA HIS A 175 -2.36 26.44 -6.96
C HIS A 175 -2.86 26.08 -5.56
N ALA A 176 -2.06 25.34 -4.80
CA ALA A 176 -2.37 24.84 -3.45
C ALA A 176 -1.46 25.42 -2.34
N SER A 177 -0.44 26.22 -2.69
CA SER A 177 0.43 26.89 -1.72
C SER A 177 -0.30 28.04 -1.01
N PRO A 178 -0.46 28.02 0.33
CA PRO A 178 -1.33 28.96 1.04
C PRO A 178 -0.73 30.38 1.20
N ASP A 179 0.59 30.49 1.25
CA ASP A 179 1.33 31.75 1.46
C ASP A 179 1.79 32.41 0.15
N ALA A 180 1.72 31.68 -0.97
CA ALA A 180 2.09 32.22 -2.28
C ALA A 180 0.96 33.09 -2.88
N PRO A 181 1.29 34.30 -3.40
CA PRO A 181 0.41 35.07 -4.27
C PRO A 181 0.14 34.33 -5.58
N ALA A 182 -0.75 34.87 -6.42
CA ALA A 182 -0.99 34.33 -7.77
C ALA A 182 0.33 34.19 -8.56
N VAL A 183 0.41 33.12 -9.36
CA VAL A 183 1.62 32.75 -10.10
C VAL A 183 1.38 32.61 -11.59
N ASP A 184 2.42 32.94 -12.35
CA ASP A 184 2.55 32.59 -13.75
C ASP A 184 3.38 31.31 -13.87
N VAL A 185 3.06 30.49 -14.87
CA VAL A 185 3.81 29.27 -15.18
C VAL A 185 4.30 29.36 -16.62
N THR A 186 5.62 29.38 -16.78
CA THR A 186 6.27 29.59 -18.07
C THR A 186 7.21 28.44 -18.42
N VAL A 187 7.47 28.23 -19.72
CA VAL A 187 8.46 27.24 -20.17
C VAL A 187 9.84 27.90 -20.30
N ALA A 188 10.85 27.41 -19.60
CA ALA A 188 12.17 28.06 -19.53
C ALA A 188 12.85 28.21 -20.91
N SER A 189 12.63 27.27 -21.81
CA SER A 189 13.31 27.22 -23.12
C SER A 189 12.75 28.24 -24.12
N SER A 190 11.45 28.54 -24.07
CA SER A 190 10.79 29.48 -24.99
C SER A 190 10.40 30.81 -24.33
N GLY A 191 10.15 30.81 -23.03
CA GLY A 191 9.56 31.92 -22.28
C GLY A 191 8.04 32.04 -22.45
N ASP A 192 7.39 31.07 -23.10
CA ASP A 192 5.94 31.09 -23.28
C ASP A 192 5.23 30.82 -21.94
N ALA A 193 4.19 31.60 -21.65
CA ALA A 193 3.30 31.35 -20.52
C ALA A 193 2.30 30.26 -20.88
N LEU A 194 2.29 29.18 -20.08
CA LEU A 194 1.26 28.15 -20.12
C LEU A 194 0.04 28.57 -19.29
N TYR A 195 0.29 29.27 -18.19
CA TYR A 195 -0.71 29.78 -17.28
C TYR A 195 -0.32 31.18 -16.81
N ASP A 196 -1.33 32.05 -16.66
CA ASP A 196 -1.21 33.48 -16.35
C ASP A 196 -2.11 33.77 -15.15
N GLY A 197 -1.53 34.27 -14.07
CA GLY A 197 -2.22 34.72 -12.86
C GLY A 197 -3.06 33.66 -12.14
N VAL A 198 -2.55 32.43 -12.01
CA VAL A 198 -3.26 31.35 -11.30
C VAL A 198 -3.29 31.70 -9.81
N ALA A 199 -4.46 32.03 -9.27
CA ALA A 199 -4.61 32.33 -7.84
C ALA A 199 -4.80 31.06 -7.00
N TYR A 200 -4.58 31.15 -5.68
CA TYR A 200 -4.84 30.07 -4.73
C TYR A 200 -6.23 29.42 -4.93
N GLY A 201 -6.27 28.09 -4.96
CA GLY A 201 -7.46 27.28 -5.20
C GLY A 201 -7.93 27.25 -6.66
N GLN A 202 -7.31 28.01 -7.56
CA GLN A 202 -7.64 27.97 -8.99
C GLN A 202 -6.91 26.84 -9.70
N SER A 203 -7.53 26.38 -10.78
CA SER A 203 -6.96 25.42 -11.69
C SER A 203 -7.35 25.70 -13.13
N GLY A 204 -6.59 25.13 -14.07
CA GLY A 204 -6.89 25.23 -15.49
C GLY A 204 -6.12 24.19 -16.27
N TYR A 205 -6.69 23.75 -17.40
CA TYR A 205 -6.05 22.82 -18.34
C TYR A 205 -5.40 23.56 -19.51
N VAL A 206 -4.25 23.05 -19.96
CA VAL A 206 -3.61 23.40 -21.23
C VAL A 206 -3.16 22.12 -21.93
N GLU A 207 -3.23 22.11 -23.26
CA GLU A 207 -2.63 21.04 -24.07
C GLU A 207 -1.30 21.53 -24.62
N VAL A 208 -0.26 20.74 -24.44
CA VAL A 208 1.11 21.02 -24.89
C VAL A 208 1.63 19.85 -25.71
N PRO A 209 2.60 20.06 -26.62
CA PRO A 209 3.31 18.95 -27.25
C PRO A 209 3.91 17.99 -26.21
N ALA A 210 4.02 16.71 -26.57
CA ALA A 210 4.76 15.76 -25.74
C ALA A 210 6.26 16.09 -25.71
N GLY A 211 6.92 15.83 -24.59
CA GLY A 211 8.37 15.96 -24.41
C GLY A 211 8.79 16.53 -23.06
N GLU A 212 10.07 16.90 -22.98
CA GLU A 212 10.69 17.45 -21.77
C GLU A 212 10.47 18.97 -21.65
N TYR A 213 10.03 19.39 -20.46
CA TYR A 213 9.77 20.78 -20.09
C TYR A 213 10.52 21.13 -18.82
N THR A 214 11.16 22.30 -18.80
CA THR A 214 11.51 22.97 -17.54
C THR A 214 10.47 24.06 -17.30
N LEU A 215 9.55 23.83 -16.38
CA LEU A 215 8.57 24.82 -15.96
C LEU A 215 9.19 25.78 -14.96
N GLN A 216 8.87 27.07 -15.10
CA GLN A 216 9.27 28.11 -14.16
C GLN A 216 8.02 28.72 -13.55
N ILE A 217 7.94 28.65 -12.23
CA ILE A 217 6.93 29.34 -11.44
C ILE A 217 7.44 30.75 -11.17
N ARG A 218 6.62 31.74 -11.48
CA ARG A 218 6.95 33.17 -11.38
C ARG A 218 5.86 33.90 -10.61
N GLY A 219 6.23 34.99 -9.94
CA GLY A 219 5.21 35.91 -9.41
C GLY A 219 4.40 36.53 -10.56
N ASP A 220 3.08 36.59 -10.40
CA ASP A 220 2.14 37.13 -11.40
C ASP A 220 2.46 38.57 -11.82
N THR A 221 2.54 38.79 -13.13
CA THR A 221 2.72 40.10 -13.76
C THR A 221 1.97 40.16 -15.09
N ASP A 222 1.52 41.36 -15.51
CA ASP A 222 0.89 41.59 -16.83
C ASP A 222 1.73 41.07 -18.03
N GLY A 223 3.04 40.90 -17.85
CA GLY A 223 4.00 40.45 -18.86
C GLY A 223 4.42 38.98 -18.76
N ASN A 224 3.97 38.25 -17.74
CA ASN A 224 4.45 36.91 -17.38
C ASN A 224 5.99 36.84 -17.20
N ASP A 225 6.60 37.94 -16.76
CA ASP A 225 8.06 38.14 -16.68
C ASP A 225 8.55 38.45 -15.25
N GLY A 226 7.72 38.16 -14.25
CA GLY A 226 8.09 38.19 -12.83
C GLY A 226 9.30 37.32 -12.50
N ASP A 227 9.87 37.55 -11.32
CA ASP A 227 11.02 36.78 -10.83
C ASP A 227 10.66 35.28 -10.74
N VAL A 228 11.58 34.42 -11.18
CA VAL A 228 11.44 32.97 -11.04
C VAL A 228 11.63 32.61 -9.57
N VAL A 229 10.61 32.01 -8.97
CA VAL A 229 10.64 31.57 -7.57
C VAL A 229 10.93 30.08 -7.43
N ALA A 230 10.56 29.27 -8.43
CA ALA A 230 10.86 27.85 -8.48
C ALA A 230 11.00 27.36 -9.94
N SER A 231 11.66 26.22 -10.14
CA SER A 231 11.78 25.57 -11.45
C SER A 231 11.71 24.06 -11.30
N PHE A 232 10.97 23.41 -12.19
CA PHE A 232 10.70 21.98 -12.14
C PHE A 232 10.85 21.38 -13.54
N ASP A 233 11.54 20.25 -13.62
CA ASP A 233 11.67 19.48 -14.85
C ASP A 233 10.56 18.42 -14.92
N LEU A 234 9.86 18.34 -16.05
CA LEU A 234 8.77 17.43 -16.32
C LEU A 234 8.99 16.73 -17.66
N ASP A 235 8.66 15.45 -17.73
CA ASP A 235 8.51 14.71 -18.99
C ASP A 235 7.02 14.42 -19.22
N LEU A 236 6.48 14.98 -20.29
CA LEU A 236 5.05 14.90 -20.60
C LEU A 236 4.85 13.97 -21.80
N ALA A 237 4.27 12.81 -21.56
CA ALA A 237 3.97 11.85 -22.61
C ALA A 237 2.70 12.25 -23.39
N GLY A 238 2.71 11.99 -24.70
CA GLY A 238 1.56 12.24 -25.55
C GLY A 238 0.41 11.27 -25.25
N GLY A 239 -0.83 11.73 -25.36
CA GLY A 239 -2.03 10.97 -25.00
C GLY A 239 -2.33 10.93 -23.49
N GLN A 240 -1.46 11.51 -22.66
CA GLN A 240 -1.63 11.49 -21.21
C GLN A 240 -2.21 12.80 -20.68
N VAL A 241 -2.96 12.69 -19.59
CA VAL A 241 -3.45 13.83 -18.81
C VAL A 241 -2.70 13.87 -17.48
N TYR A 242 -2.28 15.06 -17.04
CA TYR A 242 -1.55 15.29 -15.80
C TYR A 242 -2.22 16.38 -14.97
N THR A 243 -2.14 16.30 -13.65
CA THR A 243 -2.38 17.42 -12.74
C THR A 243 -1.11 17.74 -11.95
N ALA A 244 -0.67 18.99 -12.01
CA ALA A 244 0.47 19.51 -11.28
C ALA A 244 -0.01 20.49 -10.19
N PHE A 245 0.22 20.14 -8.93
CA PHE A 245 -0.15 20.95 -7.77
C PHE A 245 1.07 21.72 -7.26
N ALA A 246 1.00 23.03 -7.32
CA ALA A 246 1.96 23.91 -6.64
C ALA A 246 1.57 23.97 -5.15
N ALA A 247 2.24 23.20 -4.30
CA ALA A 247 1.90 23.01 -2.88
C ALA A 247 3.10 23.31 -1.98
N GLY A 248 2.87 23.34 -0.66
CA GLY A 248 3.90 23.74 0.31
C GLY A 248 3.97 25.26 0.51
N TYR A 249 4.91 25.70 1.33
CA TYR A 249 5.12 27.11 1.63
C TYR A 249 6.21 27.71 0.76
N LEU A 250 5.93 28.87 0.17
CA LEU A 250 6.93 29.66 -0.55
C LEU A 250 7.99 30.24 0.40
N SER A 251 7.61 30.54 1.65
CA SER A 251 8.49 31.06 2.71
C SER A 251 8.38 30.24 4.01
N PRO A 252 8.80 28.95 4.02
CA PRO A 252 8.55 28.02 5.14
C PRO A 252 9.13 28.48 6.49
N ASP A 253 10.21 29.27 6.47
CA ASP A 253 10.83 29.83 7.68
C ASP A 253 9.90 30.75 8.51
N ASP A 254 8.87 31.32 7.88
CA ASP A 254 7.91 32.22 8.52
C ASP A 254 6.58 31.52 8.90
N GLU A 255 6.46 30.22 8.63
CA GLU A 255 5.21 29.46 8.69
C GLU A 255 5.16 28.42 9.83
N PRO A 256 3.97 27.87 10.17
CA PRO A 256 3.81 26.88 11.24
C PRO A 256 4.55 25.56 11.03
N ALA A 257 4.87 25.20 9.78
CA ALA A 257 5.60 23.98 9.42
C ALA A 257 6.66 24.27 8.33
N ASP A 258 7.75 23.52 8.37
CA ASP A 258 8.90 23.66 7.45
C ASP A 258 8.69 22.81 6.18
N THR A 259 7.55 23.01 5.51
CA THR A 259 7.16 22.26 4.31
C THR A 259 7.44 23.13 3.07
N PRO A 260 8.56 22.92 2.36
CA PRO A 260 8.96 23.81 1.27
C PRO A 260 8.02 23.70 0.08
N PHE A 261 7.95 24.78 -0.70
CA PHE A 261 7.22 24.83 -1.96
C PHE A 261 7.75 23.78 -2.94
N ASP A 262 6.83 22.98 -3.49
CA ASP A 262 7.12 21.91 -4.44
C ASP A 262 6.00 21.78 -5.50
N LEU A 263 6.29 21.06 -6.57
CA LEU A 263 5.34 20.72 -7.61
C LEU A 263 5.01 19.22 -7.55
N VAL A 264 3.91 18.88 -6.91
CA VAL A 264 3.39 17.50 -6.85
C VAL A 264 2.71 17.20 -8.17
N VAL A 265 3.19 16.22 -8.93
CA VAL A 265 2.62 15.88 -10.25
C VAL A 265 2.01 14.50 -10.21
N ALA A 266 0.73 14.43 -10.58
CA ALA A 266 0.00 13.19 -10.78
C ALA A 266 -0.37 13.02 -12.25
N GLN A 267 -0.32 11.78 -12.75
CA GLN A 267 -0.89 11.43 -14.04
C GLN A 267 -2.35 11.01 -13.82
N ASP A 268 -3.28 11.66 -14.53
CA ASP A 268 -4.73 11.51 -14.33
C ASP A 268 -5.33 10.42 -15.23
N THR A 269 -4.71 10.17 -16.38
CA THR A 269 -5.05 8.99 -17.16
C THR A 269 -4.38 7.78 -16.54
N GLU A 270 -5.19 6.86 -16.01
CA GLU A 270 -4.79 5.46 -15.88
C GLU A 270 -4.21 5.02 -17.23
N SER A 271 -3.12 4.26 -17.23
CA SER A 271 -2.50 3.70 -18.44
C SER A 271 -3.46 2.69 -19.12
N GLY A 272 -4.55 3.18 -19.70
CA GLY A 272 -5.54 2.45 -20.46
C GLY A 272 -5.05 2.17 -21.89
N THR A 273 -4.00 1.35 -21.99
CA THR A 273 -3.59 0.54 -23.14
C THR A 273 -3.82 1.12 -24.55
N MET A 274 -2.85 1.85 -25.08
CA MET A 274 -2.36 1.68 -26.47
C MET A 274 -0.84 1.94 -26.53
N SER A 275 -0.07 0.85 -26.39
CA SER A 275 1.24 0.58 -27.04
C SER A 275 1.99 1.79 -27.61
N ASP A 276 2.96 2.30 -26.86
CA ASP A 276 4.39 2.21 -27.22
C ASP A 276 5.28 2.76 -26.08
N GLY A 277 5.64 1.90 -25.11
CA GLY A 277 6.98 1.99 -24.48
C GLY A 277 7.14 2.42 -23.01
N MET A 278 6.08 2.59 -22.21
CA MET A 278 6.22 2.57 -20.74
C MET A 278 5.50 1.35 -20.17
N ASP A 279 6.28 0.50 -19.53
CA ASP A 279 5.88 -0.73 -18.87
C ASP A 279 4.91 -0.45 -17.69
N ASP A 280 3.75 -1.15 -17.59
CA ASP A 280 2.91 -1.26 -16.38
C ASP A 280 3.80 -1.38 -15.12
N PRO A 281 3.47 -0.77 -13.96
CA PRO A 281 4.30 -0.92 -12.77
C PRO A 281 4.43 -2.40 -12.37
N ALA A 282 5.57 -2.74 -11.78
CA ALA A 282 5.76 -4.02 -11.14
C ALA A 282 5.12 -3.98 -9.75
N MET A 283 4.55 -5.10 -9.31
CA MET A 283 3.98 -5.21 -7.96
C MET A 283 5.06 -5.82 -7.06
N VAL A 284 5.67 -5.03 -6.17
CA VAL A 284 6.83 -5.46 -5.39
C VAL A 284 6.47 -5.57 -3.91
N ARG A 285 6.74 -6.73 -3.34
CA ARG A 285 6.67 -6.99 -1.90
C ARG A 285 8.06 -7.10 -1.33
N VAL A 286 8.31 -6.53 -0.16
CA VAL A 286 9.60 -6.59 0.53
C VAL A 286 9.50 -7.51 1.74
N ALA A 287 10.52 -8.35 1.93
CA ALA A 287 10.67 -9.18 3.13
C ALA A 287 12.02 -8.91 3.80
N HIS A 288 12.02 -8.56 5.08
CA HIS A 288 13.27 -8.37 5.81
C HIS A 288 13.67 -9.67 6.54
N LEU A 289 14.66 -10.39 6.03
CA LEU A 289 15.05 -11.72 6.51
C LEU A 289 16.55 -11.83 6.87
N SER A 290 17.27 -10.71 6.96
CA SER A 290 18.69 -10.67 7.36
C SER A 290 18.77 -10.68 8.89
N PRO A 291 19.28 -11.75 9.53
CA PRO A 291 19.10 -11.99 10.95
C PRO A 291 19.97 -11.16 11.89
N ASN A 292 21.01 -10.48 11.41
CA ASN A 292 21.84 -9.57 12.22
C ASN A 292 21.71 -8.08 11.83
N ALA A 293 20.84 -7.75 10.89
CA ALA A 293 20.56 -6.36 10.59
C ALA A 293 19.64 -5.76 11.66
N PRO A 294 19.76 -4.45 11.95
CA PRO A 294 18.74 -3.73 12.71
C PRO A 294 17.45 -3.64 11.90
N ASN A 295 16.42 -2.99 12.44
CA ASN A 295 15.32 -2.50 11.61
C ASN A 295 15.88 -1.65 10.47
N VAL A 296 15.26 -1.70 9.30
CA VAL A 296 15.75 -1.05 8.09
C VAL A 296 14.74 -0.11 7.48
N ASP A 297 15.24 0.96 6.86
CA ASP A 297 14.49 1.77 5.90
C ASP A 297 14.87 1.32 4.49
N VAL A 298 13.91 1.32 3.57
CA VAL A 298 14.09 0.92 2.17
C VAL A 298 13.75 2.10 1.28
N TYR A 299 14.69 2.50 0.44
CA TYR A 299 14.57 3.58 -0.52
C TYR A 299 14.59 3.03 -1.95
N VAL A 300 13.72 3.57 -2.79
CA VAL A 300 13.66 3.29 -4.22
C VAL A 300 13.86 4.60 -4.98
N ASP A 301 14.87 4.65 -5.82
CA ASP A 301 15.27 5.83 -6.60
C ASP A 301 15.48 7.10 -5.73
N GLY A 302 15.87 6.90 -4.47
CA GLY A 302 16.13 7.97 -3.48
C GLY A 302 14.93 8.36 -2.60
N SER A 303 13.73 7.83 -2.87
CA SER A 303 12.52 8.07 -2.07
C SER A 303 12.27 6.91 -1.09
N ALA A 304 11.87 7.21 0.14
CA ALA A 304 11.52 6.18 1.13
C ALA A 304 10.29 5.41 0.66
N ALA A 305 10.41 4.09 0.60
CA ALA A 305 9.34 3.16 0.23
C ALA A 305 8.78 2.41 1.45
N LEU A 306 9.64 2.07 2.41
CA LEU A 306 9.27 1.47 3.69
C LEU A 306 10.21 1.99 4.78
N GLU A 307 9.67 2.23 5.98
CA GLU A 307 10.43 2.72 7.13
C GLU A 307 10.28 1.77 8.34
N ASP A 308 11.30 1.72 9.18
CA ASP A 308 11.37 0.94 10.43
C ASP A 308 10.96 -0.54 10.29
N VAL A 309 11.35 -1.18 9.19
CA VAL A 309 10.98 -2.57 8.87
C VAL A 309 11.76 -3.53 9.78
N PRO A 310 11.11 -4.31 10.67
CA PRO A 310 11.81 -5.23 11.56
C PRO A 310 12.10 -6.58 10.89
N PHE A 311 13.06 -7.34 11.44
CA PHE A 311 13.32 -8.73 11.02
C PHE A 311 12.04 -9.59 11.06
N GLY A 312 11.82 -10.36 10.00
CA GLY A 312 10.66 -11.22 9.81
C GLY A 312 9.43 -10.51 9.24
N ALA A 313 9.46 -9.19 9.04
CA ALA A 313 8.37 -8.48 8.40
C ALA A 313 8.31 -8.78 6.89
N VAL A 314 7.08 -8.88 6.38
CA VAL A 314 6.77 -8.99 4.96
C VAL A 314 5.69 -7.96 4.65
N SER A 315 5.94 -7.04 3.72
CA SER A 315 5.00 -5.99 3.35
C SER A 315 3.81 -6.53 2.53
N GLY A 316 2.85 -5.65 2.22
CA GLY A 316 1.98 -5.85 1.05
C GLY A 316 2.74 -5.67 -0.27
N TYR A 317 2.06 -5.88 -1.39
CA TYR A 317 2.59 -5.47 -2.70
C TYR A 317 2.48 -3.95 -2.84
N LEU A 318 3.57 -3.34 -3.29
CA LEU A 318 3.71 -1.92 -3.58
C LEU A 318 3.87 -1.77 -5.09
N ASP A 319 3.25 -0.76 -5.69
CA ASP A 319 3.51 -0.45 -7.10
C ASP A 319 4.86 0.25 -7.23
N VAL A 320 5.79 -0.41 -7.92
CA VAL A 320 7.12 0.11 -8.22
C VAL A 320 7.22 0.19 -9.73
N PRO A 321 7.56 1.35 -10.31
CA PRO A 321 7.56 1.43 -11.76
C PRO A 321 8.58 0.45 -12.34
N ALA A 322 8.29 -0.13 -13.50
CA ALA A 322 9.09 -1.24 -14.03
C ALA A 322 10.48 -0.77 -14.54
N GLY A 323 11.39 -1.72 -14.72
CA GLY A 323 12.77 -1.48 -15.15
C GLY A 323 13.79 -1.67 -14.03
N THR A 324 14.99 -1.14 -14.25
CA THR A 324 16.07 -1.16 -13.25
C THR A 324 15.90 0.01 -12.29
N ARG A 325 15.84 -0.30 -11.00
CA ARG A 325 15.62 0.64 -9.89
C ARG A 325 16.84 0.71 -9.00
N THR A 326 17.21 1.91 -8.59
CA THR A 326 18.22 2.08 -7.54
C THR A 326 17.56 1.78 -6.21
N VAL A 327 18.02 0.73 -5.52
CA VAL A 327 17.54 0.38 -4.19
C VAL A 327 18.64 0.65 -3.18
N GLU A 328 18.28 1.39 -2.14
CA GLU A 328 19.12 1.60 -0.96
C GLU A 328 18.39 1.08 0.28
N ILE A 329 19.11 0.38 1.13
CA ILE A 329 18.62 -0.12 2.41
C ILE A 329 19.56 0.43 3.48
N THR A 330 19.01 1.11 4.49
CA THR A 330 19.77 1.70 5.59
C THR A 330 19.28 1.17 6.93
N ALA A 331 20.04 1.40 8.00
CA ALA A 331 19.47 1.24 9.34
C ALA A 331 18.35 2.26 9.56
N ALA A 332 17.28 1.85 10.23
CA ALA A 332 16.11 2.69 10.44
C ALA A 332 16.46 4.01 11.17
N GLY A 333 16.06 5.12 10.58
CA GLY A 333 16.31 6.47 11.10
C GLY A 333 17.77 6.94 11.02
N ASP A 334 18.64 6.22 10.30
CA ASP A 334 20.04 6.59 10.05
C ASP A 334 20.39 6.40 8.56
N PRO A 335 20.10 7.39 7.70
CA PRO A 335 20.34 7.29 6.26
C PRO A 335 21.83 7.22 5.88
N ASP A 336 22.74 7.58 6.78
CA ASP A 336 24.18 7.44 6.57
C ASP A 336 24.68 5.99 6.83
N ALA A 337 23.87 5.16 7.49
CA ALA A 337 24.17 3.77 7.79
C ALA A 337 23.62 2.81 6.72
N SER A 338 24.06 3.01 5.48
CA SER A 338 23.72 2.16 4.33
C SER A 338 24.24 0.73 4.51
N VAL A 339 23.33 -0.25 4.42
CA VAL A 339 23.63 -1.69 4.50
C VAL A 339 23.65 -2.34 3.12
N PHE A 340 22.93 -1.75 2.16
CA PHE A 340 22.95 -2.12 0.75
C PHE A 340 22.65 -0.91 -0.12
N ALA A 341 23.36 -0.78 -1.24
CA ALA A 341 23.01 0.13 -2.32
C ALA A 341 23.32 -0.55 -3.65
N GLY A 342 22.32 -0.67 -4.53
CA GLY A 342 22.49 -1.35 -5.80
C GLY A 342 21.24 -1.35 -6.66
N ASP A 343 21.39 -1.92 -7.86
CA ASP A 343 20.34 -1.95 -8.86
C ASP A 343 19.49 -3.23 -8.73
N VAL A 344 18.17 -3.08 -8.73
CA VAL A 344 17.20 -4.18 -8.79
C VAL A 344 16.33 -4.04 -10.03
N GLY A 345 16.24 -5.10 -10.85
CA GLY A 345 15.40 -5.13 -12.03
C GLY A 345 14.04 -5.76 -11.74
N VAL A 346 12.96 -5.08 -12.10
CA VAL A 346 11.59 -5.59 -12.05
C VAL A 346 10.90 -5.39 -13.40
N GLU A 347 10.08 -6.35 -13.80
CA GLU A 347 9.39 -6.34 -15.09
C GLU A 347 7.95 -5.82 -14.97
N SER A 348 7.48 -5.27 -16.08
CA SER A 348 6.15 -4.72 -16.24
C SER A 348 5.02 -5.64 -15.79
N GLY A 349 4.14 -5.16 -14.91
CA GLY A 349 2.93 -5.88 -14.51
C GLY A 349 3.19 -7.25 -13.86
N GLN A 350 4.44 -7.51 -13.46
CA GLN A 350 4.84 -8.76 -12.82
C GLN A 350 4.92 -8.56 -11.30
N PRO A 351 4.43 -9.53 -10.50
CA PRO A 351 4.60 -9.50 -9.07
C PRO A 351 5.98 -10.04 -8.69
N TYR A 352 6.64 -9.38 -7.73
CA TYR A 352 7.93 -9.74 -7.19
C TYR A 352 7.91 -9.72 -5.67
N THR A 353 8.64 -10.64 -5.05
CA THR A 353 9.09 -10.54 -3.67
C THR A 353 10.60 -10.26 -3.66
N ILE A 354 11.01 -9.15 -3.08
CA ILE A 354 12.41 -8.82 -2.81
C ILE A 354 12.69 -9.10 -1.34
N ALA A 355 13.45 -10.15 -1.06
CA ALA A 355 13.81 -10.56 0.28
C ALA A 355 15.23 -10.10 0.62
N ALA A 356 15.39 -9.23 1.62
CA ALA A 356 16.71 -8.89 2.17
C ALA A 356 17.22 -10.08 3.00
N ILE A 357 18.18 -10.84 2.47
CA ILE A 357 18.74 -12.04 3.09
C ILE A 357 20.23 -11.86 3.39
N GLY A 358 20.81 -12.78 4.17
CA GLY A 358 22.25 -12.76 4.49
C GLY A 358 22.56 -11.87 5.69
N GLU A 359 23.83 -11.53 5.87
CA GLU A 359 24.35 -10.91 7.08
C GLU A 359 25.21 -9.69 6.78
N ILE A 360 25.19 -8.73 7.69
CA ILE A 360 26.03 -7.55 7.65
C ILE A 360 27.35 -7.81 8.39
N GLY A 361 28.48 -7.40 7.79
CA GLY A 361 29.80 -7.37 8.42
C GLY A 361 30.84 -8.30 7.77
N ASP A 362 32.12 -8.04 8.04
CA ASP A 362 33.27 -8.69 7.39
C ASP A 362 33.39 -10.20 7.64
N GLY A 363 32.64 -10.73 8.61
CA GLY A 363 32.66 -12.14 9.03
C GLY A 363 31.43 -12.94 8.63
N ALA A 364 30.54 -12.36 7.81
CA ALA A 364 29.31 -12.99 7.34
C ALA A 364 29.58 -14.33 6.62
N ASP A 365 28.80 -15.36 6.96
CA ASP A 365 28.78 -16.63 6.22
C ASP A 365 28.12 -16.44 4.85
N GLN A 366 27.05 -15.64 4.81
CA GLN A 366 26.43 -15.14 3.58
C GLN A 366 26.32 -13.63 3.66
N MET A 367 26.94 -12.90 2.73
CA MET A 367 26.85 -11.44 2.72
C MET A 367 25.43 -10.97 2.46
N PHE A 368 25.04 -9.87 3.10
CA PHE A 368 23.74 -9.23 2.89
C PHE A 368 23.50 -8.96 1.40
N GLU A 369 22.38 -9.47 0.87
CA GLU A 369 21.94 -9.23 -0.50
C GLU A 369 20.41 -9.29 -0.63
N PRO A 370 19.79 -8.45 -1.48
CA PRO A 370 18.40 -8.63 -1.88
C PRO A 370 18.25 -9.82 -2.83
N LEU A 371 17.48 -10.82 -2.42
CA LEU A 371 17.02 -11.92 -3.27
C LEU A 371 15.74 -11.51 -3.99
N VAL A 372 15.81 -11.36 -5.31
CA VAL A 372 14.67 -10.98 -6.16
C VAL A 372 13.97 -12.24 -6.67
N LEU A 373 12.70 -12.40 -6.32
CA LEU A 373 11.88 -13.55 -6.71
C LEU A 373 10.66 -13.06 -7.48
N GLN A 374 10.46 -13.54 -8.71
CA GLN A 374 9.19 -13.35 -9.40
C GLN A 374 8.14 -14.27 -8.77
N ASP A 375 6.96 -13.72 -8.48
CA ASP A 375 5.89 -14.42 -7.81
C ASP A 375 4.91 -15.05 -8.82
N ASP A 376 4.45 -16.26 -8.54
CA ASP A 376 3.32 -16.87 -9.25
C ASP A 376 2.07 -16.84 -8.37
N ASN A 377 1.36 -15.71 -8.43
CA ASN A 377 0.13 -15.45 -7.68
C ASN A 377 -1.13 -16.02 -8.36
N SER A 378 -0.98 -16.87 -9.39
CA SER A 378 -2.16 -17.49 -10.00
C SER A 378 -2.87 -18.42 -9.00
N ALA A 379 -4.17 -18.18 -8.82
CA ALA A 379 -4.94 -18.93 -7.84
C ALA A 379 -5.00 -20.44 -8.20
N PRO A 380 -4.65 -21.35 -7.27
CA PRO A 380 -4.84 -22.78 -7.47
C PRO A 380 -6.33 -23.16 -7.43
N ASP A 381 -6.65 -24.43 -7.74
CA ASP A 381 -8.01 -24.95 -7.57
C ASP A 381 -8.52 -24.74 -6.13
N SER A 382 -9.83 -24.55 -5.94
CA SER A 382 -10.42 -24.22 -4.63
C SER A 382 -10.20 -25.27 -3.52
N GLY A 383 -9.73 -26.47 -3.84
CA GLY A 383 -9.37 -27.52 -2.90
C GLY A 383 -7.86 -27.67 -2.66
N MET A 384 -7.05 -26.88 -3.36
CA MET A 384 -5.59 -26.90 -3.33
C MET A 384 -5.08 -25.53 -2.86
N ALA A 385 -3.92 -25.53 -2.23
CA ALA A 385 -3.15 -24.35 -1.92
C ALA A 385 -1.81 -24.43 -2.65
N ARG A 386 -1.28 -23.29 -3.06
CA ARG A 386 0.06 -23.20 -3.62
C ARG A 386 0.99 -22.66 -2.55
N LEU A 387 2.10 -23.36 -2.33
CA LEU A 387 3.13 -22.98 -1.37
C LEU A 387 4.45 -22.80 -2.10
N ARG A 388 5.06 -21.63 -1.96
CA ARG A 388 6.48 -21.40 -2.21
C ARG A 388 7.28 -21.59 -0.94
N VAL A 389 8.44 -22.22 -1.02
CA VAL A 389 9.47 -22.12 0.02
C VAL A 389 10.62 -21.25 -0.46
N VAL A 390 11.23 -20.52 0.46
CA VAL A 390 12.46 -19.76 0.25
C VAL A 390 13.43 -20.04 1.40
N HIS A 391 14.67 -20.40 1.10
CA HIS A 391 15.70 -20.61 2.13
C HIS A 391 16.53 -19.34 2.33
N ALA A 392 16.32 -18.65 3.44
CA ALA A 392 16.97 -17.37 3.79
C ALA A 392 17.90 -17.45 5.02
N SER A 393 18.03 -18.61 5.68
CA SER A 393 18.91 -18.83 6.83
C SER A 393 20.39 -18.94 6.38
N PRO A 394 21.29 -18.01 6.79
CA PRO A 394 22.65 -17.93 6.24
C PRO A 394 23.61 -19.03 6.72
N ASP A 395 23.41 -19.57 7.92
CA ASP A 395 24.26 -20.60 8.54
C ASP A 395 23.75 -22.04 8.29
N ALA A 396 22.54 -22.18 7.77
CA ALA A 396 21.97 -23.49 7.47
C ALA A 396 22.47 -24.02 6.11
N PRO A 397 22.91 -25.30 6.04
CA PRO A 397 23.15 -25.98 4.78
C PRO A 397 21.83 -26.23 4.04
N ALA A 398 21.89 -26.80 2.83
CA ALA A 398 20.68 -27.19 2.10
C ALA A 398 19.74 -28.06 2.97
N VAL A 399 18.44 -27.83 2.81
CA VAL A 399 17.40 -28.47 3.63
C VAL A 399 16.34 -29.17 2.77
N ASP A 400 15.83 -30.26 3.33
CA ASP A 400 14.61 -30.90 2.84
C ASP A 400 13.41 -30.36 3.62
N VAL A 401 12.29 -30.19 2.93
CA VAL A 401 11.01 -29.81 3.53
C VAL A 401 10.06 -30.97 3.36
N THR A 402 9.66 -31.56 4.47
CA THR A 402 8.78 -32.73 4.50
C THR A 402 7.55 -32.42 5.35
N VAL A 403 6.49 -33.21 5.19
CA VAL A 403 5.39 -33.23 6.16
C VAL A 403 5.54 -34.45 7.07
N ALA A 404 5.12 -34.36 8.32
CA ALA A 404 5.30 -35.44 9.31
C ALA A 404 4.66 -36.79 8.88
N ALA A 405 3.78 -36.79 7.89
CA ALA A 405 3.23 -37.99 7.24
C ALA A 405 4.22 -38.74 6.33
N GLY A 406 5.37 -38.13 6.00
CA GLY A 406 6.47 -38.71 5.23
C GLY A 406 6.58 -38.23 3.78
N ASP A 407 5.67 -37.38 3.32
CA ASP A 407 5.76 -36.82 1.96
C ASP A 407 6.80 -35.70 1.91
N VAL A 408 7.64 -35.72 0.87
CA VAL A 408 8.63 -34.68 0.57
C VAL A 408 7.95 -33.60 -0.24
N LEU A 409 7.97 -32.36 0.24
CA LEU A 409 7.48 -31.19 -0.47
C LEU A 409 8.60 -30.56 -1.30
N PHE A 410 9.80 -30.46 -0.73
CA PHE A 410 10.99 -29.93 -1.37
C PHE A 410 12.22 -30.74 -0.94
N ASP A 411 13.13 -30.97 -1.88
CA ASP A 411 14.35 -31.79 -1.74
C ASP A 411 15.56 -30.89 -2.03
N GLY A 412 16.50 -30.82 -1.08
CA GLY A 412 17.78 -30.13 -1.23
C GLY A 412 17.68 -28.63 -1.55
N VAL A 413 16.79 -27.88 -0.88
CA VAL A 413 16.68 -26.42 -1.08
C VAL A 413 17.92 -25.77 -0.48
N ALA A 414 18.83 -25.28 -1.34
CA ALA A 414 20.01 -24.54 -0.92
C ALA A 414 19.68 -23.10 -0.49
N TYR A 415 20.60 -22.43 0.22
CA TYR A 415 20.50 -21.00 0.53
C TYR A 415 20.22 -20.15 -0.72
N GLY A 416 19.28 -19.21 -0.60
CA GLY A 416 18.76 -18.40 -1.72
C GLY A 416 17.83 -19.17 -2.68
N GLY A 417 17.68 -20.48 -2.50
CA GLY A 417 16.82 -21.34 -3.29
C GLY A 417 15.35 -21.10 -3.00
N SER A 418 14.52 -21.24 -4.03
CA SER A 418 13.06 -21.20 -3.93
C SER A 418 12.38 -22.20 -4.86
N GLY A 419 11.14 -22.55 -4.55
CA GLY A 419 10.34 -23.43 -5.40
C GLY A 419 8.88 -23.47 -4.98
N TYR A 420 7.99 -23.82 -5.91
CA TYR A 420 6.55 -23.94 -5.69
C TYR A 420 6.09 -25.40 -5.66
N VAL A 421 5.10 -25.69 -4.82
CA VAL A 421 4.34 -26.94 -4.79
C VAL A 421 2.86 -26.63 -4.60
N GLU A 422 1.97 -27.42 -5.22
CA GLU A 422 0.55 -27.39 -4.92
C GLU A 422 0.19 -28.59 -4.03
N VAL A 423 -0.45 -28.31 -2.89
CA VAL A 423 -0.86 -29.30 -1.90
C VAL A 423 -2.35 -29.16 -1.60
N PRO A 424 -3.04 -30.22 -1.14
CA PRO A 424 -4.42 -30.09 -0.68
C PRO A 424 -4.56 -29.00 0.41
N ALA A 425 -5.68 -28.30 0.45
CA ALA A 425 -5.95 -27.38 1.56
C ALA A 425 -6.01 -28.15 2.90
N GLY A 426 -5.42 -27.61 3.96
CA GLY A 426 -5.39 -28.26 5.27
C GLY A 426 -4.27 -27.78 6.19
N ASP A 427 -4.18 -28.44 7.34
CA ASP A 427 -3.15 -28.22 8.35
C ASP A 427 -2.01 -29.23 8.18
N TYR A 428 -0.78 -28.72 8.16
CA TYR A 428 0.44 -29.47 7.95
C TYR A 428 1.42 -29.27 9.10
N THR A 429 1.89 -30.38 9.69
CA THR A 429 3.12 -30.37 10.48
C THR A 429 4.29 -30.50 9.50
N THR A 430 4.88 -29.37 9.14
CA THR A 430 6.05 -29.29 8.27
C THR A 430 7.34 -29.49 9.08
N GLN A 431 8.29 -30.21 8.50
CA GLN A 431 9.57 -30.54 9.10
C GLN A 431 10.68 -30.11 8.17
N ILE A 432 11.58 -29.27 8.69
CA ILE A 432 12.82 -28.89 8.05
C ILE A 432 13.89 -29.90 8.49
N ARG A 433 14.57 -30.49 7.51
CA ARG A 433 15.56 -31.55 7.73
C ARG A 433 16.87 -31.19 7.05
N GLY A 434 17.98 -31.69 7.58
CA GLY A 434 19.23 -31.64 6.82
C GLY A 434 19.12 -32.47 5.53
N ASP A 435 19.60 -31.91 4.41
CA ASP A 435 19.57 -32.55 3.09
C ASP A 435 20.31 -33.90 3.07
N THR A 436 19.62 -34.91 2.55
CA THR A 436 20.17 -36.25 2.29
C THR A 436 19.56 -36.84 1.01
N ASP A 437 20.29 -37.73 0.32
CA ASP A 437 19.80 -38.45 -0.87
C ASP A 437 18.44 -39.19 -0.67
N SER A 438 18.04 -39.45 0.59
CA SER A 438 16.80 -40.16 0.94
C SER A 438 15.77 -39.29 1.66
N ASN A 439 16.01 -37.98 1.79
CA ASN A 439 15.16 -37.02 2.50
C ASN A 439 14.82 -37.43 3.96
N ASP A 440 15.73 -38.17 4.60
CA ASP A 440 15.55 -38.77 5.93
C ASP A 440 16.55 -38.23 6.98
N GLY A 441 17.18 -37.10 6.67
CA GLY A 441 18.02 -36.37 7.61
C GLY A 441 17.31 -35.96 8.90
N ASP A 442 18.12 -35.59 9.90
CA ASP A 442 17.63 -35.17 11.21
C ASP A 442 16.69 -33.97 11.08
N VAL A 443 15.56 -34.01 11.78
CA VAL A 443 14.64 -32.86 11.86
C VAL A 443 15.28 -31.77 12.69
N VAL A 444 15.56 -30.64 12.07
CA VAL A 444 16.16 -29.47 12.73
C VAL A 444 15.10 -28.49 13.24
N ALA A 445 13.94 -28.43 12.58
CA ALA A 445 12.80 -27.62 13.01
C ALA A 445 11.45 -28.23 12.58
N GLU A 446 10.39 -27.93 13.33
CA GLU A 446 9.03 -28.41 13.08
C GLU A 446 8.04 -27.24 13.26
N TYR A 447 7.20 -27.00 12.24
CA TYR A 447 6.23 -25.90 12.20
C TYR A 447 4.85 -26.39 11.78
N GLU A 448 3.82 -25.85 12.41
CA GLU A 448 2.43 -26.04 12.00
C GLU A 448 2.06 -24.96 10.98
N VAL A 449 1.61 -25.36 9.79
CA VAL A 449 1.25 -24.48 8.67
C VAL A 449 -0.18 -24.81 8.22
N SER A 450 -1.06 -23.81 8.22
CA SER A 450 -2.45 -23.94 7.75
C SER A 450 -2.59 -23.30 6.39
N LEU A 451 -3.03 -24.06 5.39
CA LEU A 451 -3.15 -23.62 4.00
C LEU A 451 -4.60 -23.67 3.54
N SER A 452 -5.16 -22.52 3.15
CA SER A 452 -6.52 -22.42 2.64
C SER A 452 -6.58 -22.69 1.13
N GLY A 453 -7.66 -23.31 0.68
CA GLY A 453 -7.85 -23.63 -0.74
C GLY A 453 -8.05 -22.37 -1.60
N GLY A 454 -7.53 -22.38 -2.82
CA GLY A 454 -7.56 -21.23 -3.74
C GLY A 454 -6.51 -20.15 -3.44
N GLN A 455 -5.69 -20.33 -2.40
CA GLN A 455 -4.72 -19.32 -1.97
C GLN A 455 -3.28 -19.71 -2.32
N VAL A 456 -2.44 -18.69 -2.48
CA VAL A 456 -0.99 -18.80 -2.68
C VAL A 456 -0.29 -18.33 -1.40
N TYR A 457 0.80 -18.99 -1.02
CA TYR A 457 1.58 -18.68 0.18
C TYR A 457 3.07 -18.73 -0.14
N THR A 458 3.86 -17.89 0.51
CA THR A 458 5.31 -18.01 0.57
C THR A 458 5.76 -18.24 2.02
N ALA A 459 6.56 -19.28 2.24
CA ALA A 459 7.19 -19.60 3.51
C ALA A 459 8.71 -19.39 3.42
N PHE A 460 9.23 -18.48 4.24
CA PHE A 460 10.65 -18.17 4.32
C PHE A 460 11.26 -18.85 5.54
N ALA A 461 12.26 -19.70 5.32
CA ALA A 461 13.10 -20.25 6.37
C ALA A 461 14.23 -19.27 6.68
N ALA A 462 14.11 -18.50 7.76
CA ALA A 462 15.01 -17.38 8.09
C ALA A 462 15.53 -17.48 9.52
N GLY A 463 16.52 -16.65 9.88
CA GLY A 463 17.20 -16.75 11.19
C GLY A 463 18.38 -17.71 11.17
N TYR A 464 19.04 -17.87 12.31
CA TYR A 464 20.17 -18.78 12.47
C TYR A 464 19.74 -20.14 12.99
N LEU A 465 20.21 -21.20 12.34
CA LEU A 465 20.08 -22.57 12.83
C LEU A 465 20.86 -22.78 14.14
N SER A 466 22.01 -22.11 14.30
CA SER A 466 22.90 -22.19 15.47
C SER A 466 23.21 -20.80 16.06
N PRO A 467 22.21 -20.06 16.59
CA PRO A 467 22.34 -18.65 16.96
C PRO A 467 23.40 -18.34 18.03
N ASP A 468 23.78 -19.33 18.86
CA ASP A 468 24.80 -19.19 19.90
C ASP A 468 26.22 -18.94 19.33
N ASP A 469 26.48 -19.31 18.07
CA ASP A 469 27.77 -19.16 17.39
C ASP A 469 27.81 -17.96 16.42
N GLU A 470 26.72 -17.17 16.36
CA GLU A 470 26.45 -16.16 15.34
C GLU A 470 26.48 -14.72 15.89
N PRO A 471 26.59 -13.68 15.03
CA PRO A 471 26.69 -12.29 15.48
C PRO A 471 25.41 -11.75 16.14
N ALA A 472 24.26 -12.42 15.98
CA ALA A 472 23.01 -12.11 16.65
C ALA A 472 22.26 -13.37 17.09
N ASP A 473 21.50 -13.28 18.19
CA ASP A 473 20.72 -14.39 18.77
C ASP A 473 19.32 -14.49 18.12
N THR A 474 19.27 -14.43 16.79
CA THR A 474 18.02 -14.51 16.01
C THR A 474 17.77 -15.96 15.62
N PRO A 475 16.91 -16.70 16.34
CA PRO A 475 16.76 -18.13 16.12
C PRO A 475 16.03 -18.43 14.80
N PHE A 476 16.34 -19.58 14.22
CA PHE A 476 15.65 -20.11 13.05
C PHE A 476 14.13 -20.11 13.23
N ASP A 477 13.43 -19.54 12.25
CA ASP A 477 11.97 -19.45 12.21
C ASP A 477 11.42 -19.60 10.79
N LEU A 478 10.13 -19.89 10.70
CA LEU A 478 9.39 -19.95 9.44
C LEU A 478 8.42 -18.76 9.35
N VAL A 479 8.75 -17.80 8.51
CA VAL A 479 7.89 -16.64 8.23
C VAL A 479 6.96 -17.01 7.09
N VAL A 480 5.64 -17.02 7.32
CA VAL A 480 4.66 -17.41 6.30
C VAL A 480 3.81 -16.19 5.91
N ALA A 481 3.88 -15.82 4.63
CA ALA A 481 3.06 -14.79 4.03
C ALA A 481 2.01 -15.41 3.09
N GLN A 482 0.81 -14.83 3.07
CA GLN A 482 -0.19 -15.15 2.07
C GLN A 482 -0.01 -14.20 0.88
N ASP A 483 0.11 -14.76 -0.32
CA ASP A 483 0.37 -14.04 -1.56
C ASP A 483 -0.98 -13.70 -2.20
N THR A 484 -1.78 -12.86 -1.54
CA THR A 484 -3.04 -12.35 -2.11
C THR A 484 -2.83 -11.01 -2.78
N MET A 485 -3.21 -10.94 -4.05
CA MET A 485 -3.69 -9.71 -4.68
C MET A 485 -5.15 -9.56 -4.25
N ALA A 486 -5.47 -8.56 -3.42
CA ALA A 486 -6.86 -8.25 -3.07
C ALA A 486 -7.61 -7.71 -4.29
#